data_AF-A0A7W0S293-F1
#
_entry.id   AF-A0A7W0S293-F1
#
_cell.length_a   1.000
_cell.length_b   1.000
_cell.length_c   1.000
_cell.angle_alpha   90.00
_cell.angle_beta   90.00
_cell.angle_gamma   90.00
#
_symmetry.space_group_name_H-M   'P 1'
#
loop_
_entity.id
_entity.type
_entity.pdbx_description
1 polymer ?
#
loop_
_entity_poly.entity_id
_entity_poly.type
_entity_poly.pdbx_seq_one_letter_code
_entity_poly.pdbx_strand_id
1 'polypeptide(L)'
;MRARVRDPRSRGTRALACETLLELNEEGGEGFEEWDLPSAEQGMAHAHLAAGDAEQASCWAELAREKLARVEDLEDRELIESQIGELGL
;
A
#
# COMPACT_ATOMS: atom_id res chain seq x y z
N MET A 1 7.82 4.70 27.25
CA MET A 1 7.93 4.48 25.79
C MET A 1 6.58 4.89 25.19
N ARG A 2 6.47 6.11 24.65
CA ARG A 2 5.20 6.59 24.08
C ARG A 2 5.21 6.27 22.59
N ALA A 3 4.33 5.37 22.15
CA ALA A 3 3.97 5.28 20.74
C ALA A 3 3.53 6.69 20.31
N ARG A 4 4.17 7.24 19.28
CA ARG A 4 3.69 8.47 18.65
C ARG A 4 2.35 8.11 18.03
N VAL A 5 1.25 8.45 18.71
CA VAL A 5 -0.07 8.46 18.09
C VAL A 5 -0.01 9.55 17.02
N ARG A 6 0.27 9.12 15.78
CA ARG A 6 0.27 9.98 14.59
C ARG A 6 -1.17 10.49 14.40
N ASP A 7 -1.33 11.79 14.17
CA ASP A 7 -2.64 12.42 14.01
C ASP A 7 -3.36 11.84 12.77
N PRO A 8 -4.51 11.15 12.93
CA PRO A 8 -5.22 10.55 11.80
C PRO A 8 -5.89 11.58 10.88
N ARG A 9 -5.96 12.86 11.26
CA ARG A 9 -6.71 13.91 10.53
C ARG A 9 -5.89 14.64 9.46
N SER A 10 -4.58 14.44 9.39
CA SER A 10 -3.73 15.01 8.33
C SER A 10 -3.57 14.10 7.11
N ARG A 11 -4.09 12.88 7.19
CA ARG A 11 -3.90 11.83 6.17
C ARG A 11 -5.17 11.71 5.35
N GLY A 12 -5.05 11.75 4.02
CA GLY A 12 -6.19 11.56 3.13
C GLY A 12 -6.87 10.22 3.39
N THR A 13 -8.18 10.11 3.14
CA THR A 13 -9.01 8.92 3.38
C THR A 13 -8.37 7.62 2.86
N ARG A 14 -7.60 7.70 1.76
CA ARG A 14 -6.86 6.58 1.17
C ARG A 14 -5.75 6.03 2.07
N ALA A 15 -4.93 6.89 2.69
CA ALA A 15 -3.88 6.42 3.61
C ALA A 15 -4.47 5.68 4.81
N LEU A 16 -5.55 6.19 5.40
CA LEU A 16 -6.16 5.56 6.56
C LEU A 16 -6.73 4.18 6.24
N ALA A 17 -7.36 4.03 5.06
CA ALA A 17 -7.86 2.74 4.59
C ALA A 17 -6.73 1.74 4.34
N CYS A 18 -5.63 2.18 3.71
CA CYS A 18 -4.46 1.33 3.45
C CYS A 18 -3.74 0.93 4.74
N GLU A 19 -3.57 1.84 5.71
CA GLU A 19 -2.98 1.50 7.01
C GLU A 19 -3.82 0.46 7.76
N THR A 20 -5.15 0.61 7.73
CA THR A 20 -6.06 -0.38 8.33
C THR A 20 -5.93 -1.74 7.64
N LEU A 21 -5.84 -1.77 6.31
CA LEU A 21 -5.62 -3.01 5.55
C LEU A 21 -4.25 -3.64 5.85
N LEU A 22 -3.21 -2.84 6.07
CA LEU A 22 -1.88 -3.32 6.44
C LEU A 22 -1.86 -3.93 7.85
N GLU A 23 -2.51 -3.28 8.82
CA GLU A 23 -2.65 -3.81 10.18
C GLU A 23 -3.40 -5.15 10.20
N LEU A 24 -4.42 -5.31 9.34
CA LEU A 24 -5.15 -6.57 9.20
C LEU A 24 -4.34 -7.64 8.44
N ASN A 25 -3.49 -7.22 7.51
CA ASN A 25 -2.60 -8.05 6.70
C ASN A 25 -1.51 -8.76 7.52
N GLU A 26 -0.90 -8.04 8.46
CA GLU A 26 0.19 -8.57 9.28
C GLU A 26 -0.23 -9.77 10.13
N GLU A 27 -1.52 -9.93 10.40
CA GLU A 27 -2.07 -11.03 11.18
C GLU A 27 -2.35 -12.31 10.34
N GLY A 28 -2.44 -12.21 9.00
CA GLY A 28 -2.64 -13.33 8.07
C GLY A 28 -3.86 -14.20 8.42
N GLY A 29 -5.03 -13.86 7.87
CA GLY A 29 -6.31 -14.47 8.24
C GLY A 29 -7.08 -15.15 7.10
N GLU A 30 -8.15 -15.84 7.46
CA GLU A 30 -9.14 -16.37 6.52
C GLU A 30 -9.82 -15.21 5.77
N GLY A 31 -9.86 -15.27 4.44
CA GLY A 31 -10.41 -14.20 3.58
C GLY A 31 -9.39 -13.15 3.12
N PHE A 32 -8.10 -13.40 3.34
CA PHE A 32 -7.03 -12.59 2.80
C PHE A 32 -6.55 -13.14 1.45
N GLU A 33 -6.67 -12.32 0.41
CA GLU A 33 -6.21 -12.68 -0.92
C GLU A 33 -4.75 -12.25 -1.13
N GLU A 34 -4.07 -12.92 -2.05
CA GLU A 34 -2.66 -12.64 -2.38
C GLU A 34 -2.43 -11.20 -2.88
N TRP A 35 -3.45 -10.57 -3.46
CA TRP A 35 -3.40 -9.23 -4.02
C TRP A 35 -3.70 -8.12 -2.99
N ASP A 36 -4.29 -8.45 -1.84
CA ASP A 36 -4.73 -7.46 -0.85
C ASP A 36 -3.53 -6.67 -0.28
N LEU A 37 -2.42 -7.35 0.03
CA LEU A 37 -1.20 -6.71 0.53
C LEU A 37 -0.54 -5.77 -0.49
N PRO A 38 -0.17 -6.22 -1.71
CA PRO A 38 0.43 -5.33 -2.70
C PRO A 38 -0.50 -4.18 -3.09
N SER A 39 -1.83 -4.39 -3.09
CA SER A 39 -2.82 -3.33 -3.30
C SER A 39 -2.79 -2.28 -2.18
N ALA A 40 -2.75 -2.70 -0.91
CA ALA A 40 -2.64 -1.78 0.22
C ALA A 40 -1.31 -0.98 0.21
N GLU A 41 -0.19 -1.64 -0.08
CA GLU A 41 1.14 -1.02 -0.19
C GLU A 41 1.19 0.00 -1.35
N GLN A 42 0.63 -0.34 -2.51
CA GLN A 42 0.49 0.60 -3.64
C GLN A 42 -0.39 1.80 -3.26
N GLY A 43 -1.47 1.59 -2.50
CA GLY A 43 -2.31 2.66 -1.99
C GLY A 43 -1.57 3.60 -1.03
N MET A 44 -0.66 3.08 -0.21
CA MET A 44 0.23 3.90 0.63
C MET A 44 1.20 4.72 -0.21
N ALA A 45 1.77 4.13 -1.27
CA ALA A 45 2.64 4.87 -2.18
C ALA A 45 1.93 6.09 -2.79
N HIS A 46 0.69 5.90 -3.27
CA HIS A 46 -0.16 6.99 -3.76
C HIS A 46 -0.43 8.06 -2.70
N ALA A 47 -0.72 7.65 -1.47
CA ALA A 47 -1.03 8.60 -0.41
C ALA A 47 0.20 9.41 0.04
N HIS A 48 1.38 8.79 0.11
CA HIS A 48 2.63 9.51 0.40
C HIS A 48 3.02 10.44 -0.74
N LEU A 49 2.86 10.03 -1.99
CA LEU A 49 3.15 10.88 -3.14
C LEU A 49 2.21 12.10 -3.16
N ALA A 50 0.92 11.90 -2.89
CA ALA A 50 -0.05 12.99 -2.78
C ALA A 50 0.26 13.96 -1.62
N ALA A 51 0.92 13.47 -0.57
CA ALA A 51 1.41 14.30 0.55
C ALA A 51 2.76 14.99 0.25
N GLY A 52 3.35 14.76 -0.93
CA GLY A 52 4.65 15.32 -1.33
C GLY A 52 5.87 14.56 -0.80
N ASP A 53 5.66 13.36 -0.23
CA ASP A 53 6.70 12.51 0.35
C ASP A 53 7.13 11.43 -0.67
N ALA A 54 7.89 11.85 -1.68
CA ALA A 54 8.29 10.98 -2.79
C ALA A 54 9.23 9.85 -2.37
N GLU A 55 10.08 10.07 -1.35
CA GLU A 55 10.96 9.04 -0.81
C GLU A 55 10.14 7.91 -0.18
N GLN A 56 9.20 8.26 0.69
CA GLN A 56 8.34 7.27 1.31
C GLN A 56 7.40 6.61 0.30
N ALA A 57 6.93 7.35 -0.71
CA ALA A 57 6.16 6.78 -1.81
C ALA A 57 6.96 5.71 -2.59
N SER A 58 8.24 5.97 -2.88
CA SER A 58 9.13 5.00 -3.53
C SER A 58 9.30 3.74 -2.70
N CYS A 59 9.53 3.87 -1.39
CA CYS A 59 9.65 2.72 -0.51
C CYS A 59 8.39 1.84 -0.54
N TRP A 60 7.20 2.44 -0.49
CA TRP A 60 5.95 1.67 -0.56
C TRP A 60 5.72 1.04 -1.94
N ALA A 61 6.08 1.74 -3.01
CA ALA A 61 5.97 1.20 -4.36
C ALA A 61 6.92 0.00 -4.59
N GLU A 62 8.11 0.02 -4.00
CA GLU A 62 9.05 -1.11 -4.03
C GLU A 62 8.51 -2.32 -3.26
N LEU A 63 7.95 -2.10 -2.07
CA LEU A 63 7.30 -3.17 -1.30
C LEU A 63 6.16 -3.81 -2.09
N ALA A 64 5.27 -2.98 -2.66
CA ALA A 64 4.16 -3.43 -3.48
C ALA A 64 4.66 -4.30 -4.64
N ARG A 65 5.71 -3.87 -5.37
CA ARG A 65 6.31 -4.66 -6.47
C ARG A 65 6.90 -5.99 -5.99
N GLU A 66 7.54 -6.03 -4.84
CA GLU A 66 8.10 -7.26 -4.27
C GLU A 66 7.00 -8.29 -3.98
N LYS A 67 5.87 -7.85 -3.41
CA LYS A 67 4.74 -8.75 -3.10
C LYS A 67 3.93 -9.11 -4.33
N LEU A 68 3.80 -8.19 -5.27
CA LEU A 68 3.10 -8.39 -6.53
C LEU A 68 3.68 -9.55 -7.36
N ALA A 69 4.98 -9.83 -7.23
CA ALA A 69 5.62 -10.99 -7.87
C ALA A 69 5.07 -12.34 -7.40
N ARG A 70 4.32 -12.38 -6.30
CA ARG A 70 3.72 -13.58 -5.70
C ARG A 70 2.24 -13.76 -6.05
N VAL A 71 1.60 -12.75 -6.64
CA VAL A 71 0.21 -12.82 -7.09
C VAL A 71 0.13 -13.74 -8.30
N GLU A 72 -0.63 -14.82 -8.20
CA GLU A 72 -0.85 -15.79 -9.28
C GLU A 72 -1.82 -15.26 -10.33
N ASP A 73 -2.88 -14.55 -9.94
CA ASP A 73 -3.81 -13.94 -10.88
C ASP A 73 -3.12 -12.87 -11.74
N LEU A 74 -3.32 -12.93 -13.06
CA LEU A 74 -2.68 -12.01 -13.99
C LEU A 74 -3.42 -10.66 -14.06
N GLU A 75 -4.74 -10.66 -14.00
CA GLU A 75 -5.55 -9.44 -14.07
C GLU A 75 -5.29 -8.57 -12.84
N ASP A 76 -5.28 -9.17 -11.64
CA ASP A 76 -4.97 -8.45 -10.40
C ASP A 76 -3.55 -7.88 -10.43
N ARG A 77 -2.60 -8.66 -10.96
CA ARG A 77 -1.20 -8.24 -11.06
C ARG A 77 -1.01 -7.07 -12.00
N GLU A 78 -1.55 -7.16 -13.21
CA GLU A 78 -1.49 -6.09 -14.21
C GLU A 78 -2.20 -4.83 -13.72
N LEU A 79 -3.32 -4.99 -13.01
CA LEU A 79 -4.05 -3.87 -12.41
C LEU A 79 -3.17 -3.12 -11.40
N ILE A 80 -2.61 -3.82 -10.41
CA ILE A 80 -1.76 -3.19 -9.39
C ILE A 80 -0.48 -2.62 -10.02
N GLU A 81 0.15 -3.34 -10.96
CA GLU A 81 1.32 -2.85 -11.68
C GLU A 81 1.05 -1.55 -12.43
N SER A 82 -0.09 -1.45 -13.13
CA SER A 82 -0.49 -0.23 -13.83
C SER A 82 -0.62 0.95 -12.87
N GLN A 83 -1.23 0.74 -11.71
CA GLN A 83 -1.43 1.79 -10.72
C GLN A 83 -0.13 2.17 -10.00
N ILE A 84 0.83 1.26 -9.86
CA ILE A 84 2.19 1.61 -9.42
C ILE A 84 2.87 2.47 -10.49
N GLY A 85 2.67 2.15 -11.77
CA GLY A 85 3.20 2.94 -12.90
C GLY A 85 2.70 4.39 -12.95
N GLU A 86 1.45 4.64 -12.52
CA GLU A 86 0.87 5.99 -12.44
C GLU A 86 1.62 6.93 -11.47
N LEU A 87 2.39 6.39 -10.53
CA LEU A 87 3.17 7.19 -9.57
C LEU A 87 4.31 7.97 -10.23
N GLY A 88 4.80 7.53 -11.39
CA GLY A 88 5.90 8.18 -12.10
C GLY A 88 7.23 8.21 -11.31
N LEU A 89 7.41 7.24 -10.41
CA LEU A 89 8.60 7.04 -9.57
C LEU A 89 9.66 6.18 -10.27
#